data_AF-A0AAW2L2Y6-F1
#
_entry.id   AF-A0AAW2L2Y6-F1
#
_cell.length_a   1.000
_cell.length_b   1.000
_cell.length_c   1.000
_cell.angle_alpha   90.00
_cell.angle_beta   90.00
_cell.angle_gamma   90.00
#
_symmetry.space_group_name_H-M   'P 1'
#
loop_
_entity.id
_entity.type
_entity.pdbx_description
1 polymer ?
#
loop_
_entity_poly.entity_id
_entity_poly.type
_entity_poly.pdbx_seq_one_letter_code
_entity_poly.pdbx_strand_id
1 'polypeptide(L)'
;MITVICLDLDCGPFLAVHTENAVQKGLVSKAEVSEAVANTVTVQMRLGMFDGEPSAQPYGKLGPKDVCSTSHQELALEAARQGIVLLKNDGPVLPLSRRRHPSVAVIGPNSDATLTIIGNCR
;
A
#
# COMPACT_ATOMS: atom_id res chain seq x y z
N MET A 1 -2.17 -10.46 -35.32
CA MET A 1 -0.98 -10.50 -34.44
C MET A 1 -1.20 -9.43 -33.39
N ILE A 2 -1.71 -9.81 -32.22
CA ILE A 2 -2.01 -8.86 -31.13
C ILE A 2 -0.74 -8.79 -30.29
N THR A 3 0.08 -7.78 -30.56
CA THR A 3 1.28 -7.47 -29.78
C THR A 3 0.84 -6.60 -28.60
N VAL A 4 0.33 -7.22 -27.53
CA VAL A 4 0.22 -6.53 -26.23
C VAL A 4 1.50 -6.87 -25.48
N ILE A 5 2.50 -6.00 -25.55
CA ILE A 5 3.78 -6.19 -24.86
C ILE A 5 4.11 -4.89 -24.14
N CYS A 6 3.49 -4.72 -22.96
CA CYS A 6 3.85 -3.72 -21.96
C CYS A 6 3.80 -4.32 -20.54
N LEU A 7 3.84 -5.65 -20.41
CA LEU A 7 3.80 -6.33 -19.13
C LEU A 7 5.21 -6.73 -18.73
N ASP A 8 5.82 -5.98 -17.81
CA ASP A 8 7.17 -6.26 -17.32
C ASP A 8 7.20 -7.33 -16.21
N LEU A 9 6.12 -7.43 -15.43
CA LEU A 9 6.03 -8.27 -14.24
C LEU A 9 4.69 -9.01 -14.17
N ASP A 10 4.74 -10.25 -13.69
CA ASP A 10 3.58 -11.07 -13.38
C ASP A 10 3.60 -11.41 -11.89
N CYS A 11 2.53 -11.07 -11.19
CA CYS A 11 2.32 -11.46 -9.80
C CYS A 11 1.68 -12.86 -9.79
N GLY A 12 2.46 -13.83 -10.22
CA GLY A 12 2.00 -15.18 -10.49
C GLY A 12 3.09 -16.02 -11.15
N PRO A 13 2.84 -17.32 -11.35
CA PRO A 13 3.82 -18.20 -11.97
C PRO A 13 3.77 -18.17 -13.50
N PHE A 14 2.83 -17.43 -14.11
CA PHE A 14 2.48 -17.61 -15.52
C PHE A 14 3.65 -17.27 -16.43
N LEU A 15 4.28 -16.10 -16.24
CA LEU A 15 5.45 -15.73 -17.04
C LEU A 15 6.64 -16.67 -16.75
N ALA A 16 6.84 -17.09 -15.51
CA ALA A 16 7.92 -18.01 -15.17
C ALA A 16 7.77 -19.39 -15.86
N VAL A 17 6.53 -19.88 -16.01
CA VAL A 17 6.24 -21.21 -16.56
C VAL A 17 6.15 -21.21 -18.09
N HIS A 18 5.61 -20.14 -18.70
CA HIS A 18 5.23 -20.18 -20.12
C HIS A 18 6.12 -19.36 -21.06
N THR A 19 6.92 -18.42 -20.55
CA THR A 19 7.67 -17.48 -21.41
C THR A 19 8.69 -18.19 -22.29
N GLU A 20 9.40 -19.20 -21.77
CA GLU A 20 10.37 -19.95 -22.57
C GLU A 20 9.71 -20.63 -23.78
N ASN A 21 8.57 -21.31 -23.56
CA ASN A 21 7.83 -21.97 -24.63
C ASN A 21 7.29 -20.96 -25.65
N ALA A 22 6.84 -19.80 -25.19
CA ALA A 22 6.37 -18.71 -26.06
C ALA A 22 7.49 -18.17 -26.95
N VAL A 23 8.71 -18.03 -26.41
CA VAL A 23 9.90 -17.66 -27.19
C VAL A 23 10.24 -18.74 -28.22
N GLN A 24 10.24 -20.02 -27.83
CA GLN A 24 10.51 -21.15 -28.73
C GLN A 24 9.50 -21.22 -29.90
N LYS A 25 8.24 -20.85 -29.65
CA LYS A 25 7.17 -20.80 -30.66
C LYS A 25 7.14 -19.49 -31.47
N GLY A 26 8.02 -18.53 -31.17
CA GLY A 26 8.05 -17.22 -31.82
C GLY A 26 6.83 -16.34 -31.51
N LEU A 27 6.11 -16.63 -30.42
CA LEU A 27 4.97 -15.83 -29.97
C LEU A 27 5.42 -14.53 -29.28
N VAL A 28 6.63 -14.53 -28.74
CA VAL A 28 7.34 -13.36 -28.21
C VAL A 28 8.82 -13.50 -28.54
N SER A 29 9.51 -12.39 -28.78
CA SER A 29 10.95 -12.38 -29.03
C SER A 29 11.75 -12.36 -27.73
N LYS A 30 12.99 -12.85 -27.79
CA LYS A 30 13.93 -12.73 -26.68
C LYS A 30 14.24 -11.27 -26.33
N ALA A 31 14.20 -10.37 -27.31
CA ALA A 31 14.44 -8.94 -27.11
C ALA A 31 13.35 -8.31 -26.23
N GLU A 32 12.08 -8.62 -26.49
CA GLU A 32 10.94 -8.14 -25.69
C GLU A 32 11.02 -8.64 -24.24
N VAL A 33 11.43 -9.90 -24.01
CA VAL A 33 11.67 -10.42 -22.66
C VAL A 33 12.84 -9.69 -21.98
N SER A 34 13.90 -9.41 -22.74
CA SER A 34 15.09 -8.72 -22.21
C SER A 34 14.78 -7.26 -21.85
N GLU A 35 13.90 -6.59 -22.61
CA GLU A 35 13.40 -5.25 -22.33
C GLU A 35 12.59 -5.22 -21.02
N ALA A 36 11.66 -6.16 -20.83
CA ALA A 36 10.88 -6.28 -19.60
C ALA A 36 11.76 -6.46 -18.35
N VAL A 37 12.79 -7.31 -18.46
CA VAL A 37 13.78 -7.51 -17.39
C VAL A 37 14.61 -6.24 -17.18
N ALA A 38 15.05 -5.58 -18.24
CA ALA A 38 15.83 -4.34 -18.16
C ALA A 38 15.03 -3.23 -17.46
N ASN A 39 13.74 -3.08 -17.74
CA ASN A 39 12.86 -2.12 -17.07
C ASN A 39 12.81 -2.38 -15.56
N THR A 40 12.56 -3.64 -15.17
CA THR A 40 12.50 -4.05 -13.76
C THR A 40 13.81 -3.82 -13.02
N VAL A 41 14.93 -4.22 -13.61
CA VAL A 41 16.27 -4.06 -13.01
C VAL A 41 16.67 -2.58 -12.95
N THR A 42 16.29 -1.77 -13.94
CA THR A 42 16.53 -0.31 -13.92
C THR A 42 15.88 0.35 -12.71
N VAL A 43 14.65 -0.05 -12.35
CA VAL A 43 14.01 0.46 -11.13
C VAL A 43 14.77 0.03 -9.88
N GLN A 44 15.22 -1.22 -9.80
CA GLN A 44 16.02 -1.72 -8.66
C GLN A 44 17.37 -0.98 -8.54
N MET A 45 18.02 -0.67 -9.67
CA MET A 45 19.22 0.17 -9.70
C MET A 45 18.94 1.59 -9.19
N ARG A 46 17.84 2.23 -9.59
CA ARG A 46 17.44 3.54 -9.06
C ARG A 46 17.15 3.54 -7.56
N LEU A 47 16.77 2.40 -7.00
CA LEU A 47 16.57 2.20 -5.57
C LEU A 47 17.88 1.89 -4.82
N GLY A 48 19.02 1.83 -5.51
CA GLY A 48 20.34 1.60 -4.92
C GLY A 48 20.61 0.14 -4.52
N MET A 49 19.83 -0.83 -5.04
CA MET A 49 19.99 -2.26 -4.68
C MET A 49 21.32 -2.87 -5.13
N PHE A 50 22.03 -2.21 -6.05
CA PHE A 50 23.30 -2.68 -6.63
C PHE A 50 24.50 -1.78 -6.26
N ASP A 51 24.31 -0.79 -5.37
CA ASP A 51 25.30 0.25 -5.08
C ASP A 51 26.20 -0.11 -3.87
N GLY A 52 26.34 -1.40 -3.56
CA GLY A 52 27.21 -1.92 -2.50
C GLY A 52 26.55 -1.97 -1.13
N GLU A 53 27.21 -1.43 -0.12
CA GLU A 53 26.78 -1.54 1.28
C GLU A 53 25.42 -0.84 1.51
N PRO A 54 24.34 -1.57 1.90
CA PRO A 54 23.00 -0.99 2.01
C PRO A 54 22.93 0.17 2.99
N SER A 55 23.67 0.12 4.10
CA SER A 55 23.67 1.19 5.11
C SER A 55 24.26 2.52 4.62
N ALA A 56 25.02 2.50 3.51
CA ALA A 56 25.53 3.70 2.84
C ALA A 56 24.53 4.34 1.87
N GLN A 57 23.41 3.66 1.56
CA GLN A 57 22.39 4.11 0.62
C GLN A 57 21.38 5.08 1.26
N PRO A 58 20.65 5.91 0.46
CA PRO A 58 19.74 6.94 0.98
C PRO A 58 18.69 6.42 1.97
N TYR A 59 18.20 5.20 1.77
CA TYR A 59 17.18 4.57 2.63
C TYR A 59 17.76 3.55 3.63
N GLY A 60 19.07 3.30 3.59
CA GLY A 60 19.73 2.23 4.35
C GLY A 60 19.73 2.40 5.86
N LYS A 61 19.44 3.62 6.34
CA LYS A 61 19.40 3.95 7.78
C LYS A 61 18.01 3.79 8.39
N LEU A 62 16.98 3.58 7.57
CA LEU A 62 15.62 3.36 8.04
C LEU A 62 15.53 1.98 8.70
N GLY A 63 14.85 1.91 9.83
CA GLY A 63 14.67 0.67 10.57
C GLY A 63 13.45 0.69 11.50
N PRO A 64 13.36 -0.28 12.42
CA PRO A 64 12.21 -0.44 13.31
C PRO A 64 11.87 0.80 14.15
N LYS A 65 12.87 1.62 14.50
CA LYS A 65 12.69 2.87 15.24
C LYS A 65 11.93 3.95 14.46
N ASP A 66 11.96 3.87 13.13
CA ASP A 66 11.30 4.83 12.23
C ASP A 66 9.86 4.38 11.92
N VAL A 67 9.49 3.15 12.29
CA VAL A 67 8.13 2.61 12.16
C VAL A 67 7.31 2.97 13.39
N CYS A 68 6.05 3.34 13.18
CA CYS A 68 5.10 3.65 14.26
C CYS A 68 5.58 4.76 15.23
N SER A 69 6.38 5.71 14.74
CA SER A 69 6.81 6.88 15.52
C SER A 69 5.59 7.71 15.96
N THR A 70 5.74 8.51 17.02
CA THR A 70 4.68 9.41 17.51
C THR A 70 4.15 10.31 16.39
N SER A 71 5.04 10.86 15.57
CA SER A 71 4.65 11.71 14.43
C SER A 71 3.79 10.98 13.39
N HIS A 72 4.06 9.68 13.13
CA HIS A 72 3.25 8.88 12.21
C HIS A 72 1.88 8.55 12.80
N GLN A 73 1.81 8.30 14.12
CA GLN A 73 0.55 8.06 14.82
C GLN A 73 -0.33 9.32 14.83
N GLU A 74 0.27 10.50 15.06
CA GLU A 74 -0.43 11.79 15.00
C GLU A 74 -0.96 12.07 13.59
N LEU A 75 -0.17 11.80 12.55
CA LEU A 75 -0.62 11.94 11.16
C LEU A 75 -1.80 11.02 10.84
N ALA A 76 -1.75 9.76 11.27
CA ALA A 76 -2.86 8.82 11.10
C ALA A 76 -4.12 9.27 11.84
N LEU A 77 -3.97 9.80 13.07
CA LEU A 77 -5.08 10.35 13.85
C LEU A 77 -5.70 11.57 13.17
N GLU A 78 -4.89 12.45 12.60
CA GLU A 78 -5.38 13.63 11.88
C GLU A 78 -6.11 13.25 10.59
N ALA A 79 -5.55 12.31 9.81
CA ALA A 79 -6.22 11.77 8.64
C ALA A 79 -7.60 11.17 9.00
N ALA A 80 -7.69 10.43 10.12
CA ALA A 80 -8.96 9.90 10.61
C ALA A 80 -9.95 11.01 11.00
N ARG A 81 -9.49 12.06 11.71
CA ARG A 81 -10.34 13.20 12.09
C ARG A 81 -10.92 13.93 10.88
N GLN A 82 -10.10 14.14 9.85
CA GLN A 82 -10.52 14.81 8.62
C GLN A 82 -11.38 13.92 7.72
N GLY A 83 -11.25 12.59 7.83
CA GLY A 83 -12.02 11.63 7.03
C GLY A 83 -13.43 11.32 7.55
N ILE A 84 -13.78 11.72 8.78
CA ILE A 84 -15.12 11.48 9.35
C ILE A 84 -16.14 12.40 8.67
N VAL A 85 -17.19 11.80 8.10
CA VAL A 85 -18.28 12.53 7.43
C VAL A 85 -19.54 12.56 8.30
N LEU A 86 -20.01 13.76 8.63
CA LEU A 86 -21.29 13.97 9.30
C LEU A 86 -22.42 14.01 8.26
N LEU A 87 -23.11 12.88 8.07
CA LEU A 87 -24.19 12.77 7.08
C LEU A 87 -25.48 13.48 7.52
N LYS A 88 -25.76 13.53 8.82
CA LYS A 88 -27.01 14.06 9.37
C LYS A 88 -26.80 14.62 10.77
N ASN A 89 -27.37 15.80 11.05
CA ASN A 89 -27.41 16.42 12.38
C ASN A 89 -28.73 17.20 12.55
N ASP A 90 -29.72 16.58 13.19
CA ASP A 90 -31.04 17.19 13.39
C ASP A 90 -31.07 17.99 14.70
N GLY A 91 -31.04 19.32 14.60
CA GLY A 91 -31.02 20.22 15.74
C GLY A 91 -29.67 20.25 16.48
N PRO A 92 -29.63 20.77 17.73
CA PRO A 92 -28.39 20.99 18.46
C PRO A 92 -27.91 19.74 19.23
N VAL A 93 -27.94 18.56 18.59
CA VAL A 93 -27.54 17.28 19.21
C VAL A 93 -26.02 17.19 19.30
N LEU A 94 -25.33 17.33 18.17
CA LEU A 94 -23.87 17.43 18.11
C LEU A 94 -23.40 18.89 18.03
N PRO A 95 -22.28 19.27 18.70
CA PRO A 95 -21.41 18.42 19.50
C PRO A 95 -21.97 18.12 20.90
N LEU A 96 -21.68 16.92 21.41
CA LEU A 96 -22.04 16.53 22.77
C LEU A 96 -21.33 17.42 23.80
N SER A 97 -22.07 17.82 24.82
CA SER A 97 -21.53 18.58 25.96
C SER A 97 -21.55 17.73 27.22
N ARG A 98 -20.42 17.63 27.93
CA ARG A 98 -20.32 16.96 29.23
C ARG A 98 -21.26 17.55 30.30
N ARG A 99 -21.64 18.83 30.18
CA ARG A 99 -22.59 19.47 31.10
C ARG A 99 -24.03 19.03 30.86
N ARG A 100 -24.41 18.82 29.59
CA ARG A 100 -25.76 18.37 29.21
C ARG A 100 -25.90 16.84 29.19
N HIS A 101 -24.80 16.14 28.96
CA HIS A 101 -24.72 14.69 28.80
C HIS A 101 -23.61 14.15 29.71
N PRO A 102 -23.91 13.92 31.00
CA PRO A 102 -22.93 13.43 31.97
C PRO A 102 -22.56 11.95 31.74
N SER A 103 -23.40 11.20 31.02
CA SER A 103 -23.17 9.82 30.64
C SER A 103 -23.60 9.58 29.18
N VAL A 104 -22.94 8.65 28.53
CA VAL A 104 -23.21 8.22 27.14
C VAL A 104 -23.19 6.70 27.10
N ALA A 105 -24.23 6.09 26.53
CA ALA A 105 -24.24 4.66 26.25
C ALA A 105 -23.66 4.42 24.86
N VAL A 106 -22.66 3.54 24.75
CA VAL A 106 -22.06 3.12 23.48
C VAL A 106 -22.61 1.74 23.13
N ILE A 107 -23.39 1.63 22.06
CA ILE A 107 -24.13 0.42 21.69
C ILE A 107 -23.92 0.13 20.20
N GLY A 108 -23.76 -1.14 19.86
CA GLY A 108 -23.66 -1.64 18.49
C GLY A 108 -22.44 -2.53 18.29
N PRO A 109 -22.40 -3.34 17.21
CA PRO A 109 -21.31 -4.29 16.98
C PRO A 109 -19.93 -3.64 16.79
N ASN A 110 -19.90 -2.35 16.45
CA ASN A 110 -18.67 -1.59 16.25
C ASN A 110 -18.20 -0.80 17.49
N SER A 111 -18.85 -0.95 18.65
CA SER A 111 -18.52 -0.18 19.86
C SER A 111 -17.13 -0.49 20.42
N ASP A 112 -16.62 -1.70 20.18
CA ASP A 112 -15.31 -2.18 20.62
C ASP A 112 -14.59 -2.90 19.45
N ALA A 113 -14.67 -2.30 18.26
CA ALA A 113 -14.05 -2.86 17.06
C ALA A 113 -12.56 -2.53 17.00
N THR A 114 -11.72 -3.56 16.77
CA THR A 114 -10.28 -3.41 16.55
C THR A 114 -9.91 -3.76 15.10
N LEU A 115 -10.09 -5.02 14.71
CA LEU A 115 -9.74 -5.50 13.36
C LEU A 115 -10.64 -4.90 12.29
N THR A 116 -11.94 -4.74 12.56
CA THR A 116 -12.91 -4.21 11.59
C THR A 116 -12.56 -2.78 11.14
N ILE A 117 -11.93 -1.97 12.01
CA ILE A 117 -11.55 -0.58 11.70
C ILE A 117 -10.37 -0.51 10.71
N ILE A 118 -9.56 -1.57 10.65
CA ILE A 118 -8.39 -1.63 9.74
C ILE A 118 -8.83 -1.95 8.30
N GLY A 119 -10.00 -2.56 8.11
CA GLY A 119 -10.51 -2.95 6.80
C GLY A 119 -9.79 -4.19 6.23
N ASN A 120 -9.39 -4.11 4.96
CA ASN A 120 -8.75 -5.20 4.21
C ASN A 120 -7.32 -4.83 3.79
N CYS A 121 -6.62 -5.74 3.10
CA CYS A 121 -5.21 -5.62 2.68
C CYS A 121 -4.24 -5.64 3.87
N ARG A 122 -4.38 -6.68 4.69
CA ARG A 122 -3.33 -7.11 5.63
C ARG A 122 -2.34 -8.02 4.93
#